data_AF-A0A1Q6ZPX4-F1
#
_entry.id   AF-A0A1Q6ZPX4-F1
#
_cell.length_a   1.000
_cell.length_b   1.000
_cell.length_c   1.000
_cell.angle_alpha   90.00
_cell.angle_beta   90.00
_cell.angle_gamma   90.00
#
_symmetry.space_group_name_H-M   'P 1'
#
loop_
_entity.id
_entity.type
_entity.pdbx_description
1 polymer ?
#
loop_
_entity_poly.entity_id
_entity_poly.type
_entity_poly.pdbx_seq_one_letter_code
_entity_poly.pdbx_strand_id
1 'polypeptide(L)'
;MLGVVPQELVFDPFFTVRETLRIQSGYFGIRGNDAWIDEVMHHLDLTAKANANMRALSGGMKRRVLVAQALVHKPPVIVLDEPTAGVDVELRQGLWQFVRRLNREGHTIVLTTHYLEEAELHCNRIAMLKAGRVAALDSTRNLLETFSGLQLRVRLDAERLPEPFPAQVIARDGPLFTLRLPSARELEAVLARLRESAIGIVELEVQPPDLEEVFLRLTGRQS
;
A
#
# COMPACT_ATOMS: atom_id res chain seq x y z
N MET A 1 5.35 4.85 24.81
CA MET A 1 3.90 4.79 24.52
C MET A 1 3.70 4.39 23.06
N LEU A 2 2.59 3.72 22.75
CA LEU A 2 2.23 3.24 21.42
C LEU A 2 1.08 4.09 20.86
N GLY A 3 1.07 4.39 19.57
CA GLY A 3 -0.11 4.90 18.86
C GLY A 3 -0.74 3.75 18.08
N VAL A 4 -2.06 3.55 18.22
CA VAL A 4 -2.77 2.47 17.52
C VAL A 4 -4.01 3.03 16.85
N VAL A 5 -4.17 2.75 15.57
CA VAL A 5 -5.39 3.04 14.80
C VAL A 5 -6.06 1.70 14.48
N PRO A 6 -7.19 1.36 15.12
CA PRO A 6 -7.92 0.13 14.85
C PRO A 6 -8.72 0.23 13.55
N GLN A 7 -9.10 -0.93 12.98
CA GLN A 7 -9.98 -1.00 11.82
C GLN A 7 -11.41 -0.51 12.12
N GLU A 8 -11.90 -0.63 13.35
CA GLU A 8 -13.25 -0.19 13.74
C GLU A 8 -13.31 1.30 14.10
N LEU A 9 -14.35 1.99 13.65
CA LEU A 9 -14.59 3.39 13.97
C LEU A 9 -15.26 3.55 15.34
N VAL A 10 -14.48 3.78 16.39
CA VAL A 10 -15.01 4.11 17.72
C VAL A 10 -14.80 5.60 18.00
N PHE A 11 -15.87 6.36 18.23
CA PHE A 11 -15.75 7.80 18.53
C PHE A 11 -16.74 8.26 19.58
N ASP A 12 -16.34 9.28 20.33
CA ASP A 12 -17.23 10.02 21.22
C ASP A 12 -18.02 11.06 20.39
N PRO A 13 -19.35 11.04 20.44
CA PRO A 13 -20.16 11.89 19.58
C PRO A 13 -20.43 13.29 20.17
N PHE A 14 -19.94 13.62 21.37
CA PHE A 14 -20.26 14.87 22.06
C PHE A 14 -19.22 15.97 21.84
N PHE A 15 -17.97 15.60 21.62
CA PHE A 15 -16.87 16.55 21.49
C PHE A 15 -16.65 17.02 20.04
N THR A 16 -16.04 18.19 19.91
CA THR A 16 -15.47 18.64 18.63
C THR A 16 -14.18 17.89 18.31
N VAL A 17 -13.71 17.98 17.07
CA VAL A 17 -12.43 17.38 16.66
C VAL A 17 -11.29 17.87 17.56
N ARG A 18 -11.16 19.19 17.73
CA ARG A 18 -10.09 19.78 18.55
C ARG A 18 -10.17 19.36 20.01
N GLU A 19 -11.37 19.37 20.59
CA GLU A 19 -11.56 18.93 21.98
C GLU A 19 -11.18 17.46 22.16
N THR A 20 -11.60 16.59 21.24
CA THR A 20 -11.24 15.17 21.24
C THR A 20 -9.72 14.98 21.25
N LEU A 21 -9.00 15.73 20.40
CA LEU A 21 -7.54 15.66 20.32
C LEU A 21 -6.85 16.23 21.57
N ARG A 22 -7.39 17.30 22.16
CA ARG A 22 -6.90 17.85 23.43
C ARG A 22 -7.12 16.90 24.60
N ILE A 23 -8.28 16.25 24.68
CA ILE A 23 -8.60 15.24 25.71
C ILE A 23 -7.63 14.06 25.59
N GLN A 24 -7.43 13.54 24.37
CA GLN A 24 -6.49 12.46 24.10
C GLN A 24 -5.05 12.85 24.47
N SER A 25 -4.60 14.05 24.09
CA SER A 25 -3.29 14.59 24.49
C SER A 25 -3.15 14.67 26.02
N GLY A 26 -4.19 15.16 26.70
CA GLY A 26 -4.24 15.28 28.16
C GLY A 26 -4.23 13.93 28.87
N TYR A 27 -4.86 12.89 28.30
CA TYR A 27 -4.81 11.52 28.81
C TYR A 27 -3.38 10.98 28.88
N PHE A 28 -2.52 11.37 27.92
CA PHE A 28 -1.09 11.06 27.92
C PHE A 28 -0.23 12.06 28.71
N GLY A 29 -0.84 12.97 29.47
CA GLY A 29 -0.15 13.95 30.31
C GLY A 29 0.43 15.16 29.57
N ILE A 30 0.13 15.32 28.28
CA ILE A 30 0.71 16.38 27.44
C ILE A 30 -0.21 17.60 27.44
N ARG A 31 0.28 18.69 28.03
CA ARG A 31 -0.40 20.00 28.11
C ARG A 31 0.19 20.98 27.09
N GLY A 32 -0.62 21.95 26.63
CA GLY A 32 -0.14 22.98 25.69
C GLY A 32 0.22 22.45 24.30
N ASN A 33 -0.36 21.32 23.89
CA ASN A 33 -0.02 20.60 22.66
C ASN A 33 -0.69 21.16 21.39
N ASP A 34 -1.25 22.37 21.45
CA ASP A 34 -2.12 22.90 20.39
C ASP A 34 -1.39 23.05 19.06
N ALA A 35 -0.13 23.48 19.06
CA ALA A 35 0.66 23.61 17.83
C ALA A 35 0.82 22.27 17.11
N TRP A 36 1.03 21.17 17.85
CA TRP A 36 1.09 19.83 17.27
C TRP A 36 -0.29 19.33 16.82
N ILE A 37 -1.32 19.59 17.61
CA ILE A 37 -2.70 19.26 17.24
C ILE A 37 -3.08 19.95 15.92
N ASP A 38 -2.71 21.22 15.74
CA ASP A 38 -2.91 21.97 14.51
C ASP A 38 -2.15 21.36 13.33
N GLU A 39 -0.89 20.98 13.53
CA GLU A 39 -0.08 20.31 12.52
C GLU A 39 -0.68 18.97 12.08
N VAL A 40 -1.11 18.14 13.03
CA VAL A 40 -1.79 16.85 12.77
C VAL A 40 -3.10 17.08 12.01
N MET A 41 -3.92 18.04 12.44
CA MET A 41 -5.17 18.36 11.75
C MET A 41 -4.96 18.96 10.35
N HIS A 42 -3.87 19.68 10.13
CA HIS A 42 -3.51 20.20 8.82
C HIS A 42 -3.18 19.06 7.85
N HIS A 43 -2.29 18.16 8.23
CA HIS A 43 -1.89 17.03 7.38
C HIS A 43 -3.00 16.01 7.12
N LEU A 44 -3.98 15.93 8.02
CA LEU A 44 -5.12 15.02 7.89
C LEU A 44 -6.38 15.71 7.33
N ASP A 45 -6.26 16.93 6.80
CA ASP A 45 -7.39 17.69 6.25
C ASP A 45 -8.61 17.75 7.22
N LEU A 46 -8.33 18.14 8.46
CA LEU A 46 -9.32 18.30 9.53
C LEU A 46 -9.43 19.75 10.01
N THR A 47 -8.55 20.64 9.55
CA THR A 47 -8.47 22.03 10.04
C THR A 47 -9.79 22.78 9.89
N ALA A 48 -10.45 22.67 8.72
CA ALA A 48 -11.75 23.31 8.47
C ALA A 48 -12.89 22.74 9.36
N LYS A 49 -12.69 21.58 9.98
CA LYS A 49 -13.65 20.88 10.84
C LYS A 49 -13.19 20.82 12.30
N ALA A 50 -12.18 21.60 12.70
CA ALA A 50 -11.64 21.58 14.05
C ALA A 50 -12.70 21.80 15.14
N ASN A 51 -13.67 22.67 14.88
CA ASN A 51 -14.78 23.01 15.79
C ASN A 51 -16.09 22.29 15.46
N ALA A 52 -16.09 21.38 14.48
CA ALA A 52 -17.26 20.58 14.16
C ALA A 52 -17.39 19.43 15.15
N ASN A 53 -18.61 19.12 15.57
CA ASN A 53 -18.91 17.96 16.39
C ASN A 53 -18.70 16.66 15.58
N MET A 54 -18.19 15.61 16.24
CA MET A 54 -17.90 14.30 15.63
C MET A 54 -19.09 13.67 14.89
N ARG A 55 -20.34 13.94 15.31
CA ARG A 55 -21.57 13.46 14.63
C ARG A 55 -21.73 14.01 13.22
N ALA A 56 -21.27 15.24 12.98
CA ALA A 56 -21.42 15.93 11.70
C ALA A 56 -20.36 15.52 10.66
N LEU A 57 -19.39 14.68 11.05
CA LEU A 57 -18.32 14.22 10.19
C LEU A 57 -18.75 13.03 9.33
N SER A 58 -18.26 12.99 8.08
CA SER A 58 -18.35 11.80 7.24
C SER A 58 -17.56 10.63 7.83
N GLY A 59 -17.81 9.40 7.36
CA GLY A 59 -17.04 8.22 7.79
C GLY A 59 -15.53 8.39 7.57
N GLY A 60 -15.13 8.92 6.41
CA GLY A 60 -13.74 9.24 6.10
C GLY A 60 -13.14 10.28 7.06
N MET A 61 -13.88 11.35 7.38
CA MET A 61 -13.43 12.35 8.36
C MET A 61 -13.25 11.73 9.76
N LYS A 62 -14.15 10.85 10.19
CA LYS A 62 -14.02 10.13 11.47
C LYS A 62 -12.78 9.24 11.51
N ARG A 63 -12.48 8.53 10.41
CA ARG A 63 -11.24 7.76 10.25
C ARG A 63 -10.01 8.65 10.44
N ARG A 64 -10.01 9.86 9.87
CA ARG A 64 -8.91 10.82 10.03
C ARG A 64 -8.75 11.30 11.48
N VAL A 65 -9.85 11.50 12.21
CA VAL A 65 -9.76 11.84 13.63
C VAL A 65 -9.15 10.71 14.46
N LEU A 66 -9.45 9.45 14.15
CA LEU A 66 -8.80 8.31 14.82
C LEU A 66 -7.30 8.27 14.59
N VAL A 67 -6.88 8.48 13.34
CA VAL A 67 -5.46 8.61 13.01
C VAL A 67 -4.85 9.77 13.80
N ALA A 68 -5.51 10.93 13.85
CA ALA A 68 -5.05 12.06 14.66
C ALA A 68 -4.91 11.68 16.14
N GLN A 69 -5.90 11.00 16.74
CA GLN A 69 -5.86 10.56 18.13
C GLN A 69 -4.71 9.59 18.44
N ALA A 70 -4.30 8.78 17.47
CA ALA A 70 -3.14 7.90 17.61
C ALA A 70 -1.80 8.66 17.53
N LEU A 71 -1.79 9.89 17.00
CA LEU A 71 -0.58 10.67 16.72
C LEU A 71 -0.39 11.87 17.65
N VAL A 72 -1.45 12.37 18.31
CA VAL A 72 -1.38 13.56 19.17
C VAL A 72 -0.37 13.45 20.30
N HIS A 73 -0.09 12.25 20.80
CA HIS A 73 0.90 12.02 21.85
C HIS A 73 2.30 11.71 21.34
N LYS A 74 2.58 11.93 20.05
CA LYS A 74 3.90 11.74 19.40
C LYS A 74 4.55 10.40 19.75
N PRO A 75 3.85 9.26 19.57
CA PRO A 75 4.37 7.99 20.03
C PRO A 75 5.59 7.53 19.20
N PRO A 76 6.65 6.98 19.81
CA PRO A 76 7.81 6.46 19.08
C PRO A 76 7.48 5.27 18.14
N VAL A 77 6.36 4.59 18.39
CA VAL A 77 5.87 3.48 17.55
C VAL A 77 4.39 3.73 17.23
N ILE A 78 4.03 3.61 15.95
CA ILE A 78 2.68 3.81 15.41
C ILE A 78 2.24 2.54 14.69
N VAL A 79 1.08 2.01 15.05
CA VAL A 79 0.45 0.85 14.42
C VAL A 79 -0.80 1.30 13.67
N LEU A 80 -0.84 1.05 12.37
CA LEU A 80 -1.92 1.43 11.48
C LEU A 80 -2.58 0.18 10.91
N ASP A 81 -3.81 -0.11 11.33
CA ASP A 81 -4.55 -1.27 10.83
C ASP A 81 -5.43 -0.87 9.63
N GLU A 82 -5.05 -1.31 8.42
CA GLU A 82 -5.68 -0.92 7.15
C GLU A 82 -5.98 0.59 7.06
N PRO A 83 -4.95 1.46 7.14
CA PRO A 83 -5.14 2.91 7.31
C PRO A 83 -5.90 3.59 6.16
N THR A 84 -5.86 2.99 4.97
CA THR A 84 -6.36 3.54 3.71
C THR A 84 -7.69 2.93 3.27
N ALA A 85 -8.21 1.93 4.00
CA ALA A 85 -9.47 1.28 3.67
C ALA A 85 -10.65 2.27 3.76
N GLY A 86 -11.40 2.38 2.66
CA GLY A 86 -12.58 3.28 2.57
C GLY A 86 -12.24 4.77 2.53
N VAL A 87 -10.97 5.12 2.28
CA VAL A 87 -10.49 6.51 2.15
C VAL A 87 -10.33 6.86 0.66
N ASP A 88 -10.73 8.06 0.26
CA ASP A 88 -10.54 8.55 -1.11
C ASP A 88 -9.06 8.79 -1.48
N VAL A 89 -8.81 9.03 -2.78
CA VAL A 89 -7.45 9.11 -3.34
C VAL A 89 -6.65 10.28 -2.76
N GLU A 90 -7.27 11.45 -2.63
CA GLU A 90 -6.58 12.67 -2.17
C GLU A 90 -6.14 12.53 -0.71
N LEU A 91 -7.02 11.99 0.13
CA LEU A 91 -6.76 11.77 1.54
C LEU A 91 -5.71 10.68 1.79
N ARG A 92 -5.71 9.62 0.96
CA ARG A 92 -4.69 8.59 1.02
C ARG A 92 -3.29 9.19 0.83
N GLN A 93 -3.14 10.12 -0.12
CA GLN A 93 -1.87 10.80 -0.36
C GLN A 93 -1.43 11.63 0.86
N GLY A 94 -2.34 12.42 1.45
CA GLY A 94 -2.05 13.23 2.65
C GLY A 94 -1.59 12.38 3.83
N LEU A 95 -2.28 11.26 4.08
CA LEU A 95 -1.91 10.32 5.14
C LEU A 95 -0.50 9.75 4.92
N TRP A 96 -0.19 9.26 3.72
CA TRP A 96 1.12 8.68 3.43
C TRP A 96 2.25 9.71 3.49
N GLN A 97 2.02 10.94 3.01
CA GLN A 97 3.00 12.02 3.16
C GLN A 97 3.34 12.27 4.63
N PHE A 98 2.33 12.28 5.49
CA PHE A 98 2.52 12.50 6.92
C PHE A 98 3.22 11.31 7.59
N VAL A 99 2.78 10.08 7.34
CA VAL A 99 3.40 8.86 7.89
C VAL A 99 4.88 8.76 7.47
N ARG A 100 5.20 9.06 6.19
CA ARG A 100 6.59 9.08 5.70
C ARG A 100 7.43 10.19 6.34
N ARG A 101 6.82 11.33 6.68
CA ARG A 101 7.52 12.38 7.43
C ARG A 101 7.83 11.92 8.85
N LEU A 102 6.84 11.39 9.57
CA LEU A 102 7.03 10.84 10.92
C LEU A 102 8.12 9.76 10.93
N ASN A 103 8.12 8.87 9.94
CA ASN A 103 9.16 7.85 9.84
C ASN A 103 10.57 8.45 9.68
N ARG A 104 10.72 9.49 8.86
CA ARG A 104 11.99 10.23 8.70
C ARG A 104 12.40 10.98 9.97
N GLU A 105 11.44 11.39 10.78
CA GLU A 105 11.65 12.03 12.09
C GLU A 105 12.00 11.02 13.20
N GLY A 106 12.05 9.72 12.89
CA GLY A 106 12.50 8.67 13.80
C GLY A 106 11.38 7.81 14.40
N HIS A 107 10.13 8.01 13.98
CA HIS A 107 9.03 7.15 14.40
C HIS A 107 9.05 5.79 13.69
N THR A 108 8.84 4.71 14.43
CA THR A 108 8.64 3.37 13.86
C THR A 108 7.19 3.22 13.43
N ILE A 109 6.95 2.87 12.17
CA ILE A 109 5.61 2.64 11.63
C ILE A 109 5.45 1.14 11.36
N VAL A 110 4.39 0.55 11.89
CA VAL A 110 3.92 -0.79 11.56
C VAL A 110 2.54 -0.63 10.93
N LEU A 111 2.34 -1.18 9.74
CA LEU A 111 1.04 -1.11 9.09
C LEU A 111 0.64 -2.48 8.53
N THR A 112 -0.66 -2.72 8.51
CA THR A 112 -1.28 -3.83 7.80
C THR A 112 -2.03 -3.26 6.60
N THR A 113 -1.94 -3.95 5.47
CA THR A 113 -2.69 -3.60 4.26
C THR A 113 -2.86 -4.86 3.43
N HIS A 114 -4.00 -4.97 2.75
CA HIS A 114 -4.21 -5.93 1.68
C HIS A 114 -3.85 -5.35 0.30
N TYR A 115 -3.53 -4.06 0.22
CA TYR A 115 -3.06 -3.41 -1.00
C TYR A 115 -1.54 -3.55 -1.10
N LEU A 116 -1.08 -4.53 -1.86
CA LEU A 116 0.35 -4.81 -2.02
C LEU A 116 1.12 -3.63 -2.60
N GLU A 117 0.52 -2.88 -3.54
CA GLU A 117 1.09 -1.64 -4.09
C GLU A 117 1.45 -0.62 -3.00
N GLU A 118 0.59 -0.46 -1.97
CA GLU A 118 0.87 0.47 -0.87
C GLU A 118 2.05 0.02 -0.03
N ALA A 119 2.14 -1.29 0.24
CA ALA A 119 3.27 -1.87 0.96
C ALA A 119 4.57 -1.69 0.15
N GLU A 120 4.52 -1.89 -1.16
CA GLU A 120 5.68 -1.71 -2.03
C GLU A 120 6.19 -0.26 -2.04
N LEU A 121 5.27 0.70 -2.16
CA LEU A 121 5.60 2.12 -2.26
C LEU A 121 6.05 2.75 -0.95
N HIS A 122 5.60 2.22 0.19
CA HIS A 122 5.74 2.90 1.49
C HIS A 122 6.55 2.14 2.53
N CYS A 123 6.75 0.83 2.40
CA CYS A 123 7.46 0.03 3.38
C CYS A 123 8.90 -0.25 2.96
N ASN A 124 9.83 -0.17 3.92
CA ASN A 124 11.21 -0.63 3.72
C ASN A 124 11.38 -2.15 3.91
N ARG A 125 10.50 -2.75 4.72
CA ARG A 125 10.46 -4.18 5.06
C ARG A 125 9.03 -4.65 5.07
N ILE A 126 8.81 -5.88 4.61
CA ILE A 126 7.47 -6.45 4.47
C ILE A 126 7.48 -7.84 5.07
N ALA A 127 6.47 -8.10 5.92
CA ALA A 127 6.14 -9.42 6.41
C ALA A 127 4.91 -9.92 5.66
N MET A 128 5.01 -11.04 4.95
CA MET A 128 3.87 -11.70 4.33
C MET A 128 3.34 -12.79 5.27
N LEU A 129 2.05 -12.74 5.57
CA LEU A 129 1.39 -13.69 6.47
C LEU A 129 0.56 -14.71 5.68
N LYS A 130 0.68 -16.00 6.01
CA LYS A 130 -0.16 -17.08 5.49
C LYS A 130 -0.60 -17.98 6.64
N ALA A 131 -1.90 -18.20 6.79
CA ALA A 131 -2.48 -19.06 7.84
C ALA A 131 -1.95 -18.76 9.26
N GLY A 132 -1.84 -17.46 9.60
CA GLY A 132 -1.36 -17.02 10.91
C GLY A 132 0.15 -17.15 11.15
N ARG A 133 0.95 -17.47 10.11
CA ARG A 133 2.42 -17.57 10.20
C ARG A 133 3.08 -16.64 9.20
N VAL A 134 4.27 -16.15 9.55
CA VAL A 134 5.12 -15.37 8.64
C VAL A 134 5.67 -16.30 7.56
N ALA A 135 5.21 -16.12 6.33
CA ALA A 135 5.68 -16.85 5.16
C ALA A 135 6.97 -16.25 4.58
N ALA A 136 7.12 -14.93 4.66
CA ALA A 136 8.34 -14.21 4.29
C ALA A 136 8.48 -12.94 5.14
N LEU A 137 9.71 -12.57 5.44
CA LEU A 137 10.05 -11.31 6.11
C LEU A 137 11.42 -10.83 5.62
N ASP A 138 11.44 -9.80 4.80
CA ASP A 138 12.67 -9.20 4.28
C ASP A 138 12.48 -7.72 3.94
N SER A 139 13.51 -7.06 3.42
CA SER A 139 13.37 -5.75 2.79
C SER A 139 12.51 -5.86 1.52
N THR A 140 11.73 -4.82 1.23
CA THR A 140 10.90 -4.75 0.02
C THR A 140 11.74 -5.00 -1.22
N ARG A 141 12.94 -4.41 -1.27
CA ARG A 141 13.91 -4.63 -2.35
C ARG A 141 14.31 -6.10 -2.48
N ASN A 142 14.71 -6.75 -1.38
CA ASN A 142 15.11 -8.16 -1.42
C ASN A 142 13.96 -9.06 -1.82
N LEU A 143 12.72 -8.78 -1.39
CA LEU A 143 11.55 -9.54 -1.82
C LEU A 143 11.37 -9.42 -3.34
N LEU A 144 11.44 -8.23 -3.91
CA LEU A 144 11.33 -8.03 -5.35
C LEU A 144 12.49 -8.69 -6.13
N GLU A 145 13.72 -8.60 -5.62
CA GLU A 145 14.92 -9.21 -6.23
C GLU A 145 14.95 -10.74 -6.12
N THR A 146 14.49 -11.32 -5.00
CA THR A 146 14.42 -12.78 -4.79
C THR A 146 13.53 -13.46 -5.83
N PHE A 147 12.56 -12.73 -6.36
CA PHE A 147 11.69 -13.16 -7.44
C PHE A 147 12.07 -12.46 -8.75
N SER A 148 13.38 -12.51 -9.07
CA SER A 148 13.99 -11.95 -10.28
C SER A 148 13.25 -12.29 -11.58
N GLY A 149 13.26 -11.34 -12.50
CA GLY A 149 12.73 -11.49 -13.85
C GLY A 149 12.15 -10.17 -14.37
N LEU A 150 11.56 -10.22 -15.55
CA LEU A 150 10.73 -9.18 -16.13
C LEU A 150 9.35 -9.78 -16.38
N GLN A 151 8.32 -8.95 -16.22
CA GLN A 151 7.02 -9.25 -16.80
C GLN A 151 6.91 -8.50 -18.13
N LEU A 152 6.53 -9.24 -19.16
CA LEU A 152 6.18 -8.68 -20.46
C LEU A 152 4.67 -8.82 -20.62
N ARG A 153 3.98 -7.69 -20.64
CA ARG A 153 2.57 -7.61 -20.99
C ARG A 153 2.46 -7.21 -22.44
N VAL A 154 1.95 -8.10 -23.27
CA VAL A 154 1.92 -7.94 -24.73
C VAL A 154 0.52 -8.17 -25.25
N ARG A 155 0.00 -7.22 -26.03
CA ARG A 155 -1.22 -7.40 -26.81
C ARG A 155 -0.85 -7.76 -28.23
N LEU A 156 -1.36 -8.88 -28.70
CA LEU A 156 -1.10 -9.40 -30.05
C LEU A 156 -2.30 -9.13 -30.96
N ASP A 157 -2.07 -9.14 -32.28
CA ASP A 157 -3.15 -9.12 -33.27
C ASP A 157 -3.82 -10.50 -33.46
N ALA A 158 -3.34 -11.50 -32.72
CA ALA A 158 -3.85 -12.86 -32.69
C ALA A 158 -4.06 -13.32 -31.24
N GLU A 159 -5.10 -14.10 -31.00
CA GLU A 159 -5.36 -14.70 -29.67
C GLU A 159 -4.56 -15.99 -29.43
N ARG A 160 -3.39 -16.13 -30.05
CA ARG A 160 -2.55 -17.33 -29.94
C ARG A 160 -1.08 -16.96 -29.84
N LEU A 161 -0.33 -17.78 -29.11
CA LEU A 161 1.12 -17.76 -29.11
C LEU A 161 1.65 -18.83 -30.07
N PRO A 162 2.79 -18.60 -30.72
CA PRO A 162 3.39 -19.60 -31.60
C PRO A 162 4.00 -20.72 -30.76
N GLU A 163 3.82 -21.97 -31.19
CA GLU A 163 4.49 -23.11 -30.57
C GLU A 163 5.76 -23.51 -31.35
N PRO A 164 6.85 -23.89 -30.67
CA PRO A 164 7.12 -23.67 -29.25
C PRO A 164 7.32 -22.18 -28.92
N PHE A 165 6.98 -21.78 -27.68
CA PHE A 165 7.11 -20.41 -27.18
C PHE A 165 8.19 -20.32 -26.08
N PRO A 166 9.12 -19.36 -26.14
CA PRO A 166 10.30 -19.34 -25.26
C PRO A 166 10.06 -18.70 -23.88
N ALA A 167 8.81 -18.48 -23.46
CA ALA A 167 8.49 -17.84 -22.19
C ALA A 167 7.30 -18.51 -21.49
N GLN A 168 7.28 -18.40 -20.16
CA GLN A 168 6.16 -18.87 -19.34
C GLN A 168 5.00 -17.87 -19.44
N VAL A 169 3.80 -18.35 -19.76
CA VAL A 169 2.58 -17.55 -19.72
C VAL A 169 2.05 -17.53 -18.28
N ILE A 170 1.96 -16.34 -17.67
CA ILE A 170 1.42 -16.13 -16.32
C ILE A 170 -0.10 -15.94 -16.40
N ALA A 171 -0.56 -15.13 -17.36
CA ALA A 171 -1.98 -14.83 -17.55
C ALA A 171 -2.31 -14.63 -19.03
N ARG A 172 -3.57 -14.91 -19.39
CA ARG A 172 -4.13 -14.72 -20.72
C ARG A 172 -5.54 -14.16 -20.61
N ASP A 173 -5.79 -13.07 -21.34
CA ASP A 173 -7.12 -12.46 -21.50
C ASP A 173 -7.31 -12.07 -22.98
N GLY A 174 -7.96 -12.95 -23.75
CA GLY A 174 -8.11 -12.80 -25.20
C GLY A 174 -6.75 -12.62 -25.92
N PRO A 175 -6.50 -11.47 -26.57
CA PRO A 175 -5.23 -11.14 -27.25
C PRO A 175 -4.14 -10.58 -26.31
N LEU A 176 -4.44 -10.39 -25.02
CA LEU A 176 -3.49 -9.89 -24.03
C LEU A 176 -2.82 -11.06 -23.30
N PHE A 177 -1.49 -11.09 -23.34
CA PHE A 177 -0.67 -12.10 -22.68
C PHE A 177 0.25 -11.43 -21.66
N THR A 178 0.32 -12.01 -20.47
CA THR A 178 1.33 -11.65 -19.46
C THR A 178 2.34 -12.77 -19.38
N LEU A 179 3.60 -12.46 -19.71
CA LEU A 179 4.68 -13.41 -19.87
C LEU A 179 5.75 -13.16 -18.81
N ARG A 180 6.31 -14.24 -18.26
CA ARG A 180 7.49 -14.14 -17.41
C ARG A 180 8.76 -14.36 -18.22
N LEU A 181 9.70 -13.45 -18.05
CA LEU A 181 11.03 -13.53 -18.63
C LEU A 181 12.06 -13.58 -17.50
N PRO A 182 12.99 -14.56 -17.46
CA PRO A 182 14.07 -14.58 -16.49
C PRO A 182 15.00 -13.37 -16.60
N SER A 183 15.21 -12.84 -17.81
CA SER A 183 16.04 -11.67 -18.07
C SER A 183 15.60 -10.92 -19.33
N ALA A 184 16.27 -9.79 -19.61
CA ALA A 184 16.06 -9.04 -20.85
C ALA A 184 16.47 -9.82 -22.11
N ARG A 185 17.29 -10.88 -21.99
CA ARG A 185 17.70 -11.69 -23.15
C ARG A 185 16.54 -12.54 -23.69
N GLU A 186 15.68 -13.05 -22.82
CA GLU A 186 14.50 -13.81 -23.23
C GLU A 186 13.44 -12.92 -23.89
N LEU A 187 13.45 -11.62 -23.61
CA LEU A 187 12.60 -10.65 -24.31
C LEU A 187 12.89 -10.67 -25.81
N GLU A 188 14.17 -10.61 -26.21
CA GLU A 188 14.56 -10.66 -27.62
C GLU A 188 14.10 -11.96 -28.29
N ALA A 189 14.24 -13.10 -27.60
CA ALA A 189 13.80 -14.40 -28.09
C ALA A 189 12.27 -14.46 -28.31
N VAL A 190 11.49 -13.89 -27.38
CA VAL A 190 10.03 -13.78 -27.53
C VAL A 190 9.65 -12.91 -28.72
N LEU A 191 10.26 -11.73 -28.84
CA LEU A 191 9.97 -10.80 -29.94
C LEU A 191 10.33 -11.40 -31.31
N ALA A 192 11.48 -12.08 -31.39
CA ALA A 192 11.90 -12.78 -32.61
C ALA A 192 10.90 -13.86 -33.00
N ARG A 193 10.43 -14.67 -32.04
CA ARG A 193 9.50 -15.77 -32.29
C ARG A 193 8.12 -15.29 -32.77
N LEU A 194 7.61 -14.20 -32.19
CA LEU A 194 6.36 -13.57 -32.63
C LEU A 194 6.48 -13.08 -34.08
N ARG A 195 7.60 -12.43 -34.42
CA ARG A 195 7.90 -11.95 -35.77
C ARG A 195 8.02 -13.08 -36.80
N GLU A 196 8.76 -14.14 -36.49
CA GLU A 196 8.89 -15.34 -37.35
C GLU A 196 7.55 -16.01 -37.66
N SER A 197 6.61 -15.90 -36.73
CA SER A 197 5.29 -16.51 -36.83
C SER A 197 4.25 -15.58 -37.47
N ALA A 198 4.70 -14.40 -37.96
CA ALA A 198 3.85 -13.35 -38.53
C ALA A 198 2.71 -12.92 -37.60
N ILE A 199 2.95 -12.91 -36.29
CA ILE A 199 2.02 -12.39 -35.27
C ILE A 199 2.46 -10.97 -34.93
N GLY A 200 1.58 -10.00 -35.16
CA GLY A 200 1.81 -8.60 -34.88
C GLY A 200 1.67 -8.29 -33.40
N ILE A 201 2.52 -7.38 -32.92
CA ILE A 201 2.44 -6.81 -31.58
C ILE A 201 1.71 -5.48 -31.70
N VAL A 202 0.56 -5.37 -31.03
CA VAL A 202 -0.27 -4.17 -30.99
C VAL A 202 0.18 -3.25 -29.86
N GLU A 203 0.47 -3.82 -28.69
CA GLU A 203 0.93 -3.08 -27.51
C GLU A 203 1.96 -3.93 -26.76
N LEU A 204 2.96 -3.28 -26.18
CA LEU A 204 4.02 -3.93 -25.43
C LEU A 204 4.41 -3.09 -24.22
N GLU A 205 4.42 -3.71 -23.06
CA GLU A 205 4.83 -3.11 -21.80
C GLU A 205 5.75 -4.07 -21.05
N VAL A 206 6.91 -3.57 -20.61
CA VAL A 206 7.86 -4.33 -19.79
C VAL A 206 7.81 -3.75 -18.38
N GLN A 207 7.48 -4.60 -17.41
CA GLN A 207 7.33 -4.22 -16.02
C GLN A 207 8.33 -4.99 -15.15
N PRO A 208 8.87 -4.36 -14.09
CA PRO A 208 9.56 -5.08 -13.04
C PRO A 208 8.59 -6.04 -12.32
N PRO A 209 9.09 -7.04 -11.58
CA PRO A 209 8.23 -7.84 -10.71
C PRO A 209 7.60 -6.95 -9.64
N ASP A 210 6.38 -7.29 -9.25
CA ASP A 210 5.63 -6.66 -8.16
C ASP A 210 5.50 -7.60 -6.95
N LEU A 211 4.99 -7.08 -5.84
CA LEU A 211 4.71 -7.89 -4.65
C LEU A 211 3.55 -8.89 -4.83
N GLU A 212 2.65 -8.68 -5.80
CA GLU A 212 1.53 -9.60 -6.06
C GLU A 212 2.05 -10.98 -6.49
N GLU A 213 2.99 -10.99 -7.43
CA GLU A 213 3.61 -12.23 -7.87
C GLU A 213 4.45 -12.91 -6.79
N VAL A 214 5.16 -12.12 -5.98
CA VAL A 214 5.89 -12.62 -4.79
C VAL A 214 4.92 -13.36 -3.87
N PHE A 215 3.77 -12.73 -3.59
CA PHE A 215 2.73 -13.30 -2.75
C PHE A 215 2.13 -14.56 -3.37
N LEU A 216 1.78 -14.55 -4.66
CA LEU A 216 1.24 -15.71 -5.37
C LEU A 216 2.21 -16.91 -5.37
N ARG A 217 3.52 -16.69 -5.41
CA ARG A 217 4.50 -17.80 -5.32
C ARG A 217 4.62 -18.39 -3.92
N LEU A 218 4.61 -17.55 -2.89
CA LEU A 218 4.66 -17.98 -1.51
C LEU A 218 3.35 -18.67 -1.09
N THR A 219 2.23 -18.27 -1.69
CA THR A 219 0.91 -18.83 -1.41
C THR A 219 0.54 -20.00 -2.33
N GLY A 220 0.99 -20.01 -3.58
CA GLY A 220 0.61 -20.92 -4.66
C GLY A 220 1.21 -22.33 -4.63
N ARG A 221 2.03 -22.67 -3.63
CA ARG A 221 2.28 -24.08 -3.28
C ARG A 221 1.18 -24.58 -2.36
N GLN A 222 0.04 -24.97 -2.92
CA GLN A 222 -0.90 -25.98 -2.41
C GLN A 222 -2.10 -26.12 -3.36
N SER A 223 -2.02 -27.07 -4.29
CA SER A 223 -3.05 -28.06 -4.66
C SER A 223 -2.42 -29.05 -5.64
#